data_AF-A0ABD3WRT9-F1
#
_entry.id   AF-A0ABD3WRT9-F1
#
_cell.length_a   1.000
_cell.length_b   1.000
_cell.length_c   1.000
_cell.angle_alpha   90.00
_cell.angle_beta   90.00
_cell.angle_gamma   90.00
#
_symmetry.space_group_name_H-M   'P 1'
#
loop_
_entity.id
_entity.type
_entity.pdbx_description
1 polymer ?
#
loop_
_entity_poly.entity_id
_entity_poly.type
_entity_poly.pdbx_seq_one_letter_code
_entity_poly.pdbx_strand_id
1 'polypeptide(L)'
;MHNFLTNTQSFIFGPSTANQRIESFWRLLRLLKETGYFEGDTIDKNIIQFVFMSILQAVTVWNTHCIRPSKHQNVPSGRPCVLYTMPLLYGTQDYAINVDPDTIIVCKDECWLNQNKSSDPELQELFQILMEENNLEIMRSREVALNTYKSLRRLALQALYV
;
A
#
# COMPACT_ATOMS: atom_id res chain seq x y z
N MET A 1 18.18 -6.23 -3.70
CA MET A 1 16.97 -5.98 -4.50
C MET A 1 16.99 -4.59 -5.16
N HIS A 2 17.25 -3.50 -4.42
CA HIS A 2 17.23 -2.13 -4.97
C HIS A 2 18.09 -1.93 -6.23
N ASN A 3 19.38 -2.30 -6.22
CA ASN A 3 20.29 -2.05 -7.36
C ASN A 3 20.04 -2.89 -8.62
N PHE A 4 19.10 -3.85 -8.58
CA PHE A 4 18.80 -4.71 -9.73
C PHE A 4 17.68 -4.12 -10.61
N LEU A 5 16.77 -3.36 -10.00
CA LEU A 5 15.59 -2.79 -10.65
C LEU A 5 15.67 -1.27 -10.80
N THR A 6 16.70 -0.62 -10.25
CA THR A 6 16.84 0.83 -10.24
C THR A 6 18.28 1.25 -10.54
N ASN A 7 18.43 2.39 -11.19
CA ASN A 7 19.70 3.12 -11.32
C ASN A 7 19.70 4.33 -10.36
N THR A 8 20.86 4.88 -10.04
CA THR A 8 21.02 6.04 -9.14
C THR A 8 20.28 7.30 -9.60
N GLN A 9 19.95 7.39 -10.89
CA GLN A 9 19.15 8.49 -11.47
C GLN A 9 17.65 8.18 -11.58
N SER A 10 17.23 6.94 -11.30
CA SER A 10 15.83 6.50 -11.49
C SER A 10 14.89 6.87 -10.32
N PHE A 11 15.44 7.45 -9.25
CA PHE A 11 14.68 7.88 -8.08
C PHE A 11 15.36 9.07 -7.40
N ILE A 12 14.62 9.76 -6.54
CA ILE A 12 15.10 10.95 -5.83
C ILE A 12 14.85 10.73 -4.33
N PHE A 13 15.84 11.09 -3.51
CA PHE A 13 15.67 11.13 -2.07
C PHE A 13 15.04 12.46 -1.64
N GLY A 14 13.99 12.38 -0.85
CA GLY A 14 13.34 13.55 -0.28
C GLY A 14 12.27 13.19 0.74
N PRO A 15 11.93 14.12 1.63
CA PRO A 15 10.83 13.90 2.58
C PRO A 15 9.50 13.84 1.83
N SER A 16 8.72 12.77 2.06
CA SER A 16 7.37 12.60 1.49
C SER A 16 6.29 13.34 2.30
N THR A 17 6.57 14.59 2.71
CA THR A 17 5.70 15.37 3.62
C THR A 17 4.36 15.79 3.03
N ALA A 18 4.19 15.66 1.70
CA ALA A 18 2.96 16.02 1.00
C ALA A 18 2.00 14.84 0.79
N ASN A 19 2.38 13.60 1.12
CA ASN A 19 1.52 12.43 0.92
C ASN A 19 0.51 12.27 2.06
N GLN A 20 -0.49 13.15 2.08
CA GLN A 20 -1.51 13.16 3.15
C GLN A 20 -2.23 11.83 3.32
N ARG A 21 -2.37 11.01 2.27
CA ARG A 21 -3.04 9.71 2.35
C ARG A 21 -2.18 8.68 3.06
N ILE A 22 -0.92 8.54 2.65
CA ILE A 22 0.03 7.62 3.30
C ILE A 22 0.32 8.08 4.73
N GLU A 23 0.53 9.37 4.97
CA GLU A 23 0.73 9.90 6.33
C GLU A 23 -0.48 9.66 7.23
N SER A 24 -1.69 9.83 6.69
CA SER A 24 -2.92 9.55 7.42
C SER A 24 -3.09 8.05 7.71
N PHE A 25 -2.61 7.17 6.83
CA PHE A 25 -2.54 5.72 7.09
C PHE A 25 -1.49 5.39 8.16
N TRP A 26 -0.28 5.95 8.10
CA TRP A 26 0.73 5.77 9.14
C TRP A 26 0.24 6.24 10.51
N ARG A 27 -0.48 7.36 10.56
CA ARG A 27 -1.10 7.85 11.80
C ARG A 27 -2.13 6.86 12.34
N LEU A 28 -2.89 6.19 11.48
CA LEU A 28 -3.83 5.13 11.88
C LEU A 28 -3.12 3.98 12.57
N LEU A 29 -2.02 3.49 11.98
CA LEU A 29 -1.24 2.39 12.55
C LEU A 29 -0.60 2.78 13.88
N ARG A 30 -0.08 4.01 13.99
CA ARG A 30 0.44 4.54 15.27
C ARG A 30 -0.64 4.58 16.34
N LEU A 31 -1.85 5.04 16.00
CA LEU A 31 -2.98 5.04 16.93
C LEU A 31 -3.35 3.63 17.38
N LEU A 32 -3.42 2.66 16.46
CA LEU A 32 -3.69 1.26 16.81
C LEU A 32 -2.62 0.70 17.74
N LYS A 33 -1.35 1.05 17.52
CA LYS A 33 -0.24 0.66 18.39
C LYS A 33 -0.34 1.28 19.78
N GLU A 34 -0.56 2.59 19.86
CA GLU A 34 -0.70 3.33 21.12
C GLU A 34 -1.89 2.83 21.95
N THR A 35 -2.94 2.37 21.29
CA THR A 35 -4.13 1.82 21.94
C THR A 35 -4.06 0.31 22.20
N GLY A 36 -2.93 -0.35 21.90
CA GLY A 36 -2.71 -1.77 22.17
C GLY A 36 -3.42 -2.74 21.22
N TYR A 37 -3.95 -2.27 20.09
CA TYR A 37 -4.63 -3.09 19.07
C TYR A 37 -3.71 -3.54 17.92
N PHE A 38 -2.46 -3.09 17.90
CA PHE A 38 -1.48 -3.45 16.87
C PHE A 38 -0.10 -3.67 17.50
N GLU A 39 0.43 -4.87 17.30
CA GLU A 39 1.76 -5.32 17.72
C GLU A 39 2.70 -5.45 16.51
N GLY A 40 2.14 -5.61 15.30
CA GLY A 40 2.90 -5.74 14.06
C GLY A 40 3.42 -7.16 13.82
N ASP A 41 2.75 -8.15 14.43
CA ASP A 41 2.99 -9.56 14.21
C ASP A 41 2.48 -10.02 12.83
N THR A 42 2.58 -11.32 12.55
CA THR A 42 2.15 -11.91 11.28
C THR A 42 0.64 -11.74 11.06
N ILE A 43 -0.17 -11.85 12.11
CA ILE A 43 -1.63 -11.72 12.01
C ILE A 43 -1.98 -10.26 11.66
N ASP A 44 -1.41 -9.29 12.38
CA ASP A 44 -1.65 -7.87 12.14
C ASP A 44 -1.28 -7.45 10.71
N LYS A 45 -0.13 -7.93 10.21
CA LYS A 45 0.31 -7.65 8.83
C LYS A 45 -0.66 -8.21 7.79
N ASN A 46 -1.10 -9.45 7.96
CA ASN A 46 -2.02 -10.09 7.03
C ASN A 46 -3.42 -9.46 7.08
N ILE A 47 -3.93 -9.10 8.27
CA ILE A 47 -5.19 -8.37 8.40
C ILE A 47 -5.07 -6.97 7.78
N ILE A 48 -3.94 -6.27 7.96
CA ILE A 48 -3.74 -4.98 7.31
C ILE A 48 -3.82 -5.11 5.79
N GLN A 49 -3.17 -6.13 5.24
CA GLN A 49 -3.21 -6.40 3.81
C GLN A 49 -4.62 -6.75 3.33
N PHE A 50 -5.34 -7.56 4.09
CA PHE A 50 -6.70 -7.95 3.79
C PHE A 50 -7.69 -6.77 3.83
N VAL A 51 -7.62 -5.94 4.87
CA VAL A 51 -8.62 -4.90 5.15
C VAL A 51 -8.31 -3.55 4.48
N PHE A 52 -7.03 -3.16 4.43
CA PHE A 52 -6.65 -1.80 4.03
C PHE A 52 -6.05 -1.67 2.63
N MET A 53 -5.68 -2.77 1.95
CA MET A 53 -5.01 -2.67 0.64
C MET A 53 -5.82 -1.93 -0.40
N SER A 54 -7.11 -2.13 -0.44
CA SER A 54 -8.04 -1.43 -1.34
C SER A 54 -8.21 0.05 -1.03
N ILE A 55 -8.03 0.45 0.23
CA ILE A 55 -7.94 1.88 0.61
C ILE A 55 -6.63 2.48 0.10
N LEU A 56 -5.57 1.68 0.08
CA LEU A 56 -4.24 2.04 -0.42
C LEU A 56 -4.12 1.94 -1.95
N GLN A 57 -5.01 1.23 -2.64
CA GLN A 57 -5.14 1.14 -4.10
C GLN A 57 -5.66 2.45 -4.73
N ALA A 58 -5.06 3.56 -4.34
CA ALA A 58 -5.30 4.86 -4.92
C ALA A 58 -4.45 5.09 -6.18
N VAL A 59 -3.90 4.04 -6.81
CA VAL A 59 -2.98 4.14 -7.97
C VAL A 59 -3.56 5.02 -9.06
N THR A 60 -4.83 4.84 -9.43
CA THR A 60 -5.49 5.66 -10.46
C THR A 60 -5.60 7.12 -10.03
N VAL A 61 -5.98 7.37 -8.78
CA VAL A 61 -6.07 8.75 -8.24
C VAL A 61 -4.68 9.39 -8.16
N TRP A 62 -3.67 8.65 -7.74
CA TRP A 62 -2.28 9.08 -7.68
C TRP A 62 -1.72 9.37 -9.06
N ASN A 63 -1.91 8.48 -10.02
CA ASN A 63 -1.34 8.65 -11.35
C ASN A 63 -1.98 9.83 -12.10
N THR A 64 -3.23 10.16 -11.80
CA THR A 64 -3.97 11.24 -12.48
C THR A 64 -3.89 12.58 -11.77
N HIS A 65 -3.62 12.66 -10.46
CA HIS A 65 -3.55 13.94 -9.77
C HIS A 65 -2.37 14.80 -10.24
N CYS A 66 -2.55 16.12 -10.22
CA CYS A 66 -1.49 17.06 -10.56
C CYS A 66 -0.74 17.47 -9.30
N ILE A 67 0.57 17.16 -9.23
CA ILE A 67 1.47 17.61 -8.17
C ILE A 67 1.82 19.08 -8.44
N ARG A 68 1.54 19.95 -7.47
CA ARG A 68 1.83 21.37 -7.58
C ARG A 68 3.33 21.64 -7.48
N PRO A 69 3.87 22.63 -8.20
CA PRO A 69 5.22 23.12 -7.98
C PRO A 69 5.44 23.52 -6.52
N SER A 70 6.58 23.15 -5.96
CA SER A 70 6.99 23.50 -4.60
C SER A 70 8.34 24.21 -4.62
N LYS A 71 8.71 24.86 -3.50
CA LYS A 71 10.05 25.46 -3.35
C LYS A 71 11.17 24.41 -3.23
N HIS A 72 10.82 23.15 -2.98
CA HIS A 72 11.79 22.06 -2.92
C HIS A 72 12.10 21.57 -4.33
N GLN A 73 13.33 21.81 -4.78
CA GLN A 73 13.80 21.42 -6.12
C GLN A 73 13.74 19.91 -6.37
N ASN A 74 13.78 19.09 -5.32
CA ASN A 74 13.77 17.63 -5.41
C ASN A 74 12.36 17.02 -5.55
N VAL A 75 11.31 17.85 -5.62
CA VAL A 75 9.93 17.37 -5.76
C VAL A 75 9.44 17.66 -7.17
N PRO A 76 9.31 16.63 -8.03
CA PRO A 76 8.81 16.82 -9.39
C PRO A 76 7.36 17.32 -9.35
N SER A 77 7.05 18.31 -10.18
CA SER A 77 5.70 18.83 -10.37
C SER A 77 5.10 18.32 -11.67
N GLY A 78 3.79 18.17 -11.73
CA GLY A 78 3.08 17.63 -12.89
C GLY A 78 2.23 16.42 -12.54
N ARG A 79 1.65 15.79 -13.56
CA ARG A 79 0.84 14.57 -13.37
C ARG A 79 1.74 13.34 -13.46
N PRO A 80 1.77 12.44 -12.46
CA PRO A 80 2.66 11.28 -12.49
C PRO A 80 2.54 10.42 -13.75
N CYS A 81 1.32 10.21 -14.26
CA CYS A 81 1.14 9.45 -15.50
C CYS A 81 1.82 10.12 -16.72
N VAL A 82 1.80 11.44 -16.79
CA VAL A 82 2.43 12.20 -17.89
C VAL A 82 3.94 12.28 -17.69
N LEU A 83 4.40 12.49 -16.45
CA LEU A 83 5.83 12.47 -16.10
C LEU A 83 6.47 11.14 -16.48
N TYR A 84 5.77 10.02 -16.27
CA TYR A 84 6.22 8.69 -16.66
C TYR A 84 6.17 8.47 -18.17
N THR A 85 5.05 8.81 -18.82
CA THR A 85 4.83 8.44 -20.24
C THR A 85 5.47 9.42 -21.22
N MET A 86 5.60 10.70 -20.84
CA MET A 86 6.07 11.80 -21.69
C MET A 86 6.91 12.82 -20.91
N PRO A 87 8.06 12.40 -20.33
CA PRO A 87 8.93 13.28 -19.53
C PRO A 87 9.37 14.55 -20.27
N LEU A 88 9.53 14.47 -21.59
CA LEU A 88 9.95 15.58 -22.46
C LEU A 88 9.03 16.81 -22.36
N LEU A 89 7.74 16.63 -22.08
CA LEU A 89 6.79 17.75 -21.93
C LEU A 89 7.09 18.63 -20.70
N TYR A 90 7.85 18.11 -19.74
CA TYR A 90 8.29 18.82 -18.55
C TYR A 90 9.77 19.24 -18.62
N GLY A 91 10.38 19.18 -19.81
CA GLY A 91 11.80 19.53 -20.00
C GLY A 91 12.76 18.54 -19.32
N THR A 92 12.31 17.30 -19.08
CA THR A 92 13.12 16.22 -18.53
C THR A 92 13.18 15.05 -19.50
N GLN A 93 13.91 13.99 -19.16
CA GLN A 93 14.15 12.81 -20.01
C GLN A 93 13.60 11.54 -19.36
N ASP A 94 13.62 10.45 -20.12
CA ASP A 94 13.29 9.13 -19.60
C ASP A 94 14.47 8.56 -18.78
N TYR A 95 14.17 8.12 -17.56
CA TYR A 95 15.12 7.48 -16.65
C TYR A 95 14.81 5.99 -16.43
N ALA A 96 13.85 5.44 -17.18
CA ALA A 96 13.54 4.01 -17.15
C ALA A 96 14.75 3.19 -17.59
N ILE A 97 14.91 2.02 -16.97
CA ILE A 97 15.92 1.04 -17.34
C ILE A 97 15.24 -0.20 -17.91
N ASN A 98 15.90 -0.85 -18.87
CA ASN A 98 15.46 -2.16 -19.32
C ASN A 98 15.74 -3.18 -18.21
N VAL A 99 14.68 -3.87 -17.80
CA VAL A 99 14.73 -4.98 -16.86
C VAL A 99 14.44 -6.26 -17.63
N ASP A 100 15.15 -7.32 -17.29
CA ASP A 100 14.93 -8.65 -17.83
C ASP A 100 13.46 -9.10 -17.64
N PRO A 101 12.75 -9.52 -18.70
CA PRO A 101 11.36 -9.97 -18.61
C PRO A 101 11.12 -11.04 -17.55
N ASP A 102 12.06 -11.97 -17.38
CA ASP A 102 11.93 -13.04 -16.38
C ASP A 102 11.92 -12.48 -14.95
N THR A 103 12.71 -11.43 -14.71
CA THR A 103 12.68 -10.71 -13.43
C THR A 103 11.34 -10.02 -13.20
N ILE A 104 10.75 -9.45 -14.26
CA ILE A 104 9.43 -8.80 -14.17
C ILE A 104 8.35 -9.84 -13.81
N ILE A 105 8.41 -11.04 -14.38
CA ILE A 105 7.47 -12.13 -14.09
C ILE A 105 7.58 -12.52 -12.62
N VAL A 106 8.80 -12.80 -12.13
CA VAL A 106 9.03 -13.12 -10.71
C VAL A 106 8.49 -12.00 -9.80
N CYS A 107 8.78 -10.74 -10.13
CA CYS A 107 8.26 -9.62 -9.35
C CYS A 107 6.72 -9.57 -9.35
N LYS A 108 6.06 -9.87 -10.47
CA LYS A 108 4.59 -9.90 -10.53
C LYS A 108 4.01 -11.03 -9.70
N ASP A 109 4.63 -12.20 -9.72
CA ASP A 109 4.19 -13.36 -8.95
C ASP A 109 4.38 -13.15 -7.44
N GLU A 110 5.44 -12.45 -7.06
CA GLU A 110 5.75 -12.12 -5.65
C GLU A 110 5.04 -10.84 -5.15
N CYS A 111 4.58 -9.95 -6.04
CA CYS A 111 3.95 -8.68 -5.64
C CYS A 111 2.42 -8.82 -5.47
N TRP A 112 1.99 -9.05 -4.25
CA TRP A 112 0.58 -9.17 -3.82
C TRP A 112 -0.25 -7.86 -3.82
N LEU A 113 0.28 -6.77 -4.38
CA LEU A 113 -0.22 -5.40 -4.19
C LEU A 113 -1.66 -5.15 -4.68
N ASN A 114 -2.25 -6.04 -5.49
CA ASN A 114 -3.48 -5.73 -6.24
C ASN A 114 -4.75 -6.46 -5.82
N GLN A 115 -4.80 -7.25 -4.73
CA GLN A 115 -5.94 -8.17 -4.54
C GLN A 115 -6.65 -8.19 -3.18
N ASN A 116 -6.37 -7.28 -2.23
CA ASN A 116 -6.91 -7.39 -0.85
C ASN A 116 -6.68 -8.79 -0.27
N LYS A 117 -5.50 -9.33 -0.54
CA LYS A 117 -5.09 -10.64 -0.09
C LYS A 117 -4.06 -10.47 1.00
N SER A 118 -4.27 -11.17 2.09
CA SER A 118 -3.24 -11.60 3.03
C SER A 118 -2.11 -12.26 2.23
N SER A 119 -0.87 -12.04 2.67
CA SER A 119 0.31 -12.72 2.11
C SER A 119 0.26 -14.23 2.40
N ASP A 120 -0.50 -14.62 3.42
CA ASP A 120 -0.71 -16.00 3.82
C ASP A 120 -2.10 -16.48 3.34
N PRO A 121 -2.18 -17.52 2.47
CA PRO A 121 -3.44 -18.07 1.97
C PRO A 121 -4.33 -18.72 3.03
N GLU A 122 -3.76 -19.32 4.07
CA GLU A 122 -4.54 -19.96 5.15
C GLU A 122 -5.20 -18.89 6.02
N LEU A 123 -4.43 -17.84 6.35
CA LEU A 123 -4.99 -16.67 7.04
C LEU A 123 -6.01 -15.93 6.17
N GLN A 124 -5.82 -15.88 4.85
CA GLN A 124 -6.81 -15.32 3.93
C GLN A 124 -8.15 -16.06 4.04
N GLU A 125 -8.11 -17.38 3.97
CA GLU A 125 -9.31 -18.22 4.06
C GLU A 125 -9.99 -18.08 5.42
N LEU A 126 -9.20 -18.12 6.51
CA LEU A 126 -9.70 -17.87 7.86
C LEU A 126 -10.40 -16.52 7.96
N PHE A 127 -9.79 -15.46 7.44
CA PHE A 127 -10.39 -14.12 7.50
C PHE A 127 -11.69 -14.05 6.70
N GLN A 128 -11.76 -14.71 5.55
CA GLN A 128 -12.98 -14.74 4.76
C GLN A 128 -14.11 -15.45 5.52
N ILE A 129 -13.84 -16.60 6.14
CA ILE A 129 -14.80 -17.33 6.96
C ILE A 129 -15.28 -16.45 8.13
N LEU A 130 -14.35 -15.86 8.88
CA LEU A 130 -14.68 -15.02 10.04
C LEU A 130 -15.50 -13.79 9.65
N MET A 131 -15.24 -13.22 8.48
CA MET A 131 -16.01 -12.09 7.96
C MET A 131 -17.44 -12.50 7.61
N GLU A 132 -17.63 -13.64 6.95
CA GLU A 132 -18.94 -14.18 6.57
C GLU A 132 -19.77 -14.55 7.82
N GLU A 133 -19.18 -15.28 8.76
CA GLU A 133 -19.86 -15.71 9.99
C GLU A 133 -20.30 -14.53 10.88
N ASN A 134 -19.49 -13.47 10.93
CA ASN A 134 -19.74 -12.32 11.78
C ASN A 134 -20.40 -11.15 11.03
N ASN A 135 -20.84 -11.36 9.79
CA ASN A 135 -21.46 -10.34 8.93
C ASN A 135 -20.63 -9.04 8.87
N LEU A 136 -19.31 -9.18 8.79
CA LEU A 136 -18.41 -8.04 8.68
C LEU A 136 -18.38 -7.56 7.22
N GLU A 137 -18.50 -6.25 7.02
CA GLU A 137 -18.46 -5.68 5.67
C GLU A 137 -17.03 -5.28 5.28
N ILE A 138 -16.63 -5.68 4.08
CA ILE A 138 -15.48 -5.07 3.42
C ILE A 138 -15.90 -3.69 2.90
N MET A 139 -15.37 -2.66 3.53
CA MET A 139 -15.18 -1.30 3.02
C MET A 139 -16.37 -0.48 2.52
N ARG A 140 -16.60 0.66 3.20
CA ARG A 140 -17.07 1.93 2.60
C ARG A 140 -16.44 3.19 3.21
N SER A 141 -15.77 3.08 4.37
CA SER A 141 -15.11 4.21 5.04
C SER A 141 -13.91 3.76 5.89
N ARG A 142 -13.07 4.72 6.30
CA ARG A 142 -11.96 4.51 7.24
C ARG A 142 -12.43 3.89 8.55
N GLU A 143 -13.57 4.33 9.09
CA GLU A 143 -14.08 3.86 10.38
C GLU A 143 -14.50 2.40 10.31
N VAL A 144 -15.21 2.02 9.23
CA VAL A 144 -15.61 0.63 8.99
C VAL A 144 -14.37 -0.28 8.89
N ALA A 145 -13.33 0.16 8.16
CA ALA A 145 -12.09 -0.61 8.04
C ALA A 145 -11.39 -0.79 9.40
N LEU A 146 -11.37 0.25 10.24
CA LEU A 146 -10.76 0.16 11.57
C LEU A 146 -11.53 -0.77 12.51
N ASN A 147 -12.87 -0.72 12.48
CA ASN A 147 -13.71 -1.63 13.26
C ASN A 147 -13.55 -3.07 12.78
N THR A 148 -13.50 -3.27 11.46
CA THR A 148 -13.27 -4.59 10.85
C THR A 148 -11.92 -5.15 11.27
N TYR A 149 -10.84 -4.37 11.19
CA TYR A 149 -9.52 -4.77 11.68
C TYR A 149 -9.56 -5.24 13.14
N LYS A 150 -10.16 -4.44 14.04
CA LYS A 150 -10.22 -4.77 15.48
C LYS A 150 -11.02 -6.05 15.74
N SER A 151 -12.17 -6.19 15.10
CA SER A 151 -13.03 -7.37 15.24
C SER A 151 -12.33 -8.62 14.69
N LEU A 152 -11.77 -8.52 13.49
CA LEU A 152 -11.11 -9.64 12.82
C LEU A 152 -9.84 -10.08 13.57
N ARG A 153 -9.04 -9.14 14.11
CA ARG A 153 -7.88 -9.47 14.95
C ARG A 153 -8.29 -10.25 16.17
N ARG A 154 -9.32 -9.79 16.89
CA ARG A 154 -9.83 -10.48 18.09
C ARG A 154 -10.29 -11.91 17.74
N LEU A 155 -11.07 -12.05 16.67
CA LEU A 155 -11.60 -13.35 16.23
C LEU A 155 -10.49 -14.31 15.77
N ALA A 156 -9.52 -13.81 15.01
CA ALA A 156 -8.39 -14.61 14.54
C ALA A 156 -7.51 -15.10 15.69
N LEU A 157 -7.23 -14.23 16.68
CA LEU A 157 -6.50 -14.64 17.88
C LEU A 157 -7.27 -15.69 18.69
N GLN A 158 -8.59 -15.58 18.76
CA GLN A 158 -9.42 -16.62 19.41
C GLN A 158 -9.41 -17.93 18.62
N ALA A 159 -9.43 -17.89 17.29
CA ALA A 159 -9.43 -19.11 16.48
C ALA A 159 -8.07 -19.86 16.50
N LEU A 160 -6.95 -19.13 16.68
CA LEU A 160 -5.60 -19.69 16.59
C LEU A 160 -4.98 -20.07 17.94
N TYR A 161 -5.48 -19.52 19.04
CA TYR A 161 -4.92 -19.72 20.39
C TYR A 161 -5.90 -20.33 21.39
N VAL A 162 -6.96 -20.99 20.89
CA VAL A 162 -7.83 -21.91 21.65
C VAL A 162 -7.34 -23.33 21.47
#